data_AF-A0A7X0CN75-F1
#
_entry.id   AF-A0A7X0CN75-F1
#
_cell.length_a   1.000
_cell.length_b   1.000
_cell.length_c   1.000
_cell.angle_alpha   90.00
_cell.angle_beta   90.00
_cell.angle_gamma   90.00
#
_symmetry.space_group_name_H-M   'P 1'
#
loop_
_entity.id
_entity.type
_entity.pdbx_description
1 polymer ?
#
loop_
_entity_poly.entity_id
_entity_poly.type
_entity_poly.pdbx_seq_one_letter_code
_entity_poly.pdbx_strand_id
1 'polypeptide(L)'
;MEKNKSGGNPANGSFQKAVALLGISPDKISKEQLHTSAAAKALSDDAGKSLIKPVKIVFESSKHGDEFWAFANSDNTDKPAEITTFTADNVVVTPNAPLIIKPSGKEPVVVNIDTLTMEPGGQIQCLTSVILNVTTFIKQ
;
A
#
# COMPACT_ATOMS: atom_id res chain seq x y z
N MET A 1 -13.82 -38.03 19.28
CA MET A 1 -13.02 -37.67 18.09
C MET A 1 -13.43 -36.26 17.66
N GLU A 2 -12.84 -35.25 18.31
CA GLU A 2 -13.00 -33.86 17.90
C GLU A 2 -12.12 -33.59 16.68
N LYS A 3 -12.72 -33.10 15.60
CA LYS A 3 -11.98 -32.59 14.45
C LYS A 3 -11.50 -31.19 14.80
N ASN A 4 -10.18 -31.06 14.97
CA ASN A 4 -9.45 -29.79 14.93
C ASN A 4 -9.86 -29.01 13.67
N LYS A 5 -10.71 -27.99 13.84
CA LYS A 5 -10.84 -26.92 12.85
C LYS A 5 -9.61 -26.04 13.01
N SER A 6 -8.75 -26.04 12.00
CA SER A 6 -7.63 -25.13 11.85
C SER A 6 -8.08 -23.71 12.12
N GLY A 7 -7.51 -23.09 13.16
CA GLY A 7 -7.64 -21.66 13.41
C GLY A 7 -7.06 -20.89 12.22
N GLY A 8 -7.93 -20.35 11.38
CA GLY A 8 -7.55 -19.28 10.47
C GLY A 8 -7.33 -18.03 11.31
N ASN A 9 -6.07 -17.60 11.39
CA ASN A 9 -5.69 -16.35 12.04
C ASN A 9 -6.41 -15.17 11.33
N PRO A 10 -7.25 -14.37 12.02
CA PRO A 10 -7.95 -13.23 11.40
C PRO A 10 -7.03 -12.06 11.04
N ALA A 11 -5.73 -12.14 11.33
CA ALA A 11 -4.74 -11.11 11.02
C ALA A 11 -4.31 -11.03 9.53
N ASN A 12 -4.71 -11.98 8.67
CA ASN A 12 -4.39 -11.98 7.22
C ASN A 12 -5.41 -11.20 6.35
N GLY A 13 -6.11 -10.21 6.91
CA GLY A 13 -7.41 -9.78 6.37
C GLY A 13 -7.40 -8.60 5.39
N SER A 14 -6.63 -7.53 5.66
CA SER A 14 -6.75 -6.26 4.92
C SER A 14 -5.73 -6.12 3.80
N PHE A 15 -4.45 -6.43 4.04
CA PHE A 15 -3.42 -6.36 2.99
C PHE A 15 -3.69 -7.36 1.87
N GLN A 16 -3.92 -8.62 2.19
CA GLN A 16 -4.19 -9.68 1.22
C GLN A 16 -5.48 -9.40 0.44
N LYS A 17 -6.49 -8.82 1.10
CA LYS A 17 -7.74 -8.39 0.45
C LYS A 17 -7.51 -7.21 -0.50
N ALA A 18 -6.75 -6.19 -0.09
CA ALA A 18 -6.41 -5.06 -0.94
C ALA A 18 -5.62 -5.52 -2.18
N VAL A 19 -4.60 -6.36 -1.98
CA VAL A 19 -3.80 -6.98 -3.06
C VAL A 19 -4.68 -7.77 -4.02
N ALA A 20 -5.62 -8.57 -3.51
CA ALA A 20 -6.54 -9.36 -4.33
C ALA A 20 -7.51 -8.48 -5.13
N LEU A 21 -8.12 -7.46 -4.51
CA LEU A 21 -9.04 -6.53 -5.17
C LEU A 21 -8.34 -5.72 -6.26
N LEU A 22 -7.07 -5.37 -6.03
CA LEU A 22 -6.22 -4.66 -7.00
C LEU A 22 -5.62 -5.58 -8.07
N GLY A 23 -5.80 -6.91 -7.96
CA GLY A 23 -5.20 -7.86 -8.90
C GLY A 23 -3.68 -7.85 -8.92
N ILE A 24 -3.03 -7.46 -7.81
CA ILE A 24 -1.57 -7.35 -7.74
C ILE A 24 -0.96 -8.75 -7.65
N SER A 25 -0.07 -9.05 -8.61
CA SER A 25 0.65 -10.33 -8.62
C SER A 25 1.73 -10.37 -7.52
N PRO A 26 2.00 -11.54 -6.90
CA PRO A 26 2.96 -11.65 -5.79
C PRO A 26 4.40 -11.21 -6.10
N ASP A 27 4.81 -11.18 -7.37
CA ASP A 27 6.11 -10.69 -7.83
C ASP A 27 6.21 -9.15 -7.85
N LYS A 28 5.08 -8.44 -7.69
CA LYS A 28 5.01 -6.98 -7.59
C LYS A 28 5.03 -6.48 -6.15
N ILE A 29 5.01 -7.39 -5.18
CA ILE A 29 5.08 -7.07 -3.76
C ILE A 29 6.54 -7.01 -3.36
N SER A 30 6.97 -5.89 -2.77
CA SER A 30 8.30 -5.81 -2.16
C SER A 30 8.33 -6.63 -0.88
N LYS A 31 9.09 -7.73 -0.87
CA LYS A 31 9.19 -8.65 0.27
C LYS A 31 10.35 -8.33 1.22
N GLU A 32 11.23 -7.42 0.80
CA GLU A 32 12.35 -6.97 1.61
C GLU A 32 11.88 -5.99 2.69
N GLN A 33 12.59 -5.96 3.82
CA GLN A 33 12.39 -4.92 4.82
C GLN A 33 12.95 -3.60 4.27
N LEU A 34 12.06 -2.66 3.99
CA LEU A 34 12.41 -1.37 3.42
C LEU A 34 12.59 -0.34 4.53
N HIS A 35 13.79 0.22 4.64
CA HIS A 35 14.05 1.35 5.50
C HIS A 35 13.94 2.64 4.71
N THR A 36 13.17 3.61 5.21
CA THR A 36 13.28 4.97 4.70
C THR A 36 14.72 5.46 4.97
N SER A 37 15.40 5.90 3.92
CA SER A 37 16.75 6.44 4.01
C SER A 37 16.81 7.77 3.27
N ALA A 38 17.78 8.63 3.62
CA ALA A 38 17.97 9.90 2.92
C ALA A 38 18.26 9.72 1.41
N ALA A 39 18.69 8.54 0.98
CA ALA A 39 18.96 8.21 -0.42
C ALA A 39 17.71 7.74 -1.19
N ALA A 40 16.76 7.05 -0.55
CA ALA A 40 15.52 6.58 -1.16
C ALA A 40 14.39 7.60 -0.88
N LYS A 41 14.18 8.52 -1.83
CA LYS A 41 13.60 9.83 -1.54
C LYS A 41 12.07 9.90 -1.50
N ALA A 42 11.34 8.88 -1.96
CA ALA A 42 9.87 8.84 -1.97
C ALA A 42 9.28 7.55 -2.55
N LEU A 43 7.98 7.36 -2.37
CA LEU A 43 7.10 6.65 -3.31
C LEU A 43 6.76 7.57 -4.48
N SER A 44 7.14 7.18 -5.70
CA SER A 44 7.04 8.00 -6.91
C SER A 44 6.72 7.13 -8.14
N ASP A 45 6.14 7.74 -9.18
CA ASP A 45 5.89 7.06 -10.47
C ASP A 45 7.19 6.74 -11.23
N ASP A 46 8.31 7.36 -10.88
CA ASP A 46 9.63 7.00 -11.42
C ASP A 46 10.18 5.77 -10.69
N ALA A 47 10.03 4.60 -11.31
CA ALA A 47 10.47 3.33 -10.73
C ALA A 47 11.97 3.29 -10.38
N GLY A 48 12.82 4.09 -11.03
CA GLY A 48 14.25 4.17 -10.72
C GLY A 48 14.57 5.04 -9.50
N LYS A 49 13.60 5.83 -9.02
CA LYS A 49 13.74 6.74 -7.87
C LYS A 49 12.80 6.41 -6.71
N SER A 50 11.90 5.45 -6.91
CA SER A 50 10.90 5.07 -5.92
C SER A 50 11.44 4.01 -4.96
N LEU A 51 11.11 4.13 -3.68
CA LEU A 51 11.44 3.14 -2.65
C LEU A 51 10.75 1.79 -2.91
N ILE A 52 9.51 1.84 -3.42
CA ILE A 52 8.74 0.67 -3.86
C ILE A 52 8.43 0.87 -5.33
N LYS A 53 8.58 -0.17 -6.15
CA LYS A 53 8.25 -0.08 -7.58
C LYS A 53 6.74 0.24 -7.74
N PRO A 54 6.36 1.32 -8.43
CA PRO A 54 4.96 1.62 -8.69
C PRO A 54 4.36 0.56 -9.63
N VAL A 55 3.09 0.23 -9.38
CA VAL A 55 2.24 -0.56 -10.27
C VAL A 55 1.05 0.30 -10.67
N LYS A 56 0.74 0.36 -11.97
CA LYS A 56 -0.45 1.04 -12.47
C LYS A 56 -1.57 0.03 -12.66
N ILE A 57 -2.74 0.31 -12.10
CA ILE A 57 -3.95 -0.52 -12.23
C ILE A 57 -5.01 0.31 -12.92
N VAL A 58 -5.63 -0.23 -13.97
CA VAL A 58 -6.72 0.42 -14.71
C VAL A 58 -8.02 -0.32 -14.40
N PHE A 59 -9.00 0.40 -13.88
CA PHE A 59 -10.37 -0.08 -13.68
C PHE A 59 -11.24 0.39 -14.85
N GLU A 60 -11.47 -0.47 -15.83
CA GLU A 60 -12.22 -0.08 -17.04
C GLU A 60 -13.75 0.00 -16.81
N SER A 61 -14.32 -0.93 -16.01
CA SER A 61 -15.73 -0.93 -15.55
C SER A 61 -16.04 -2.20 -14.73
N SER A 62 -15.11 -2.66 -13.90
CA SER A 62 -15.22 -3.97 -13.25
C SER A 62 -15.85 -3.87 -11.86
N LYS A 63 -16.57 -4.94 -11.48
CA LYS A 63 -17.04 -5.20 -10.10
C LYS A 63 -15.90 -5.08 -9.08
N HIS A 64 -14.66 -5.42 -9.47
CA HIS A 64 -13.50 -5.33 -8.60
C HIS A 64 -13.10 -3.88 -8.26
N GLY A 65 -13.27 -2.93 -9.19
CA GLY A 65 -13.04 -1.51 -8.91
C GLY A 65 -14.04 -0.98 -7.87
N ASP A 66 -15.32 -1.31 -8.02
CA ASP A 66 -16.36 -0.90 -7.06
C ASP A 66 -16.12 -1.53 -5.67
N GLU A 67 -15.76 -2.82 -5.63
CA GLU A 67 -15.40 -3.49 -4.38
C GLU A 67 -14.14 -2.91 -3.75
N PHE A 68 -13.15 -2.48 -4.55
CA PHE A 68 -11.96 -1.81 -4.06
C PHE A 68 -12.29 -0.45 -3.45
N TRP A 69 -13.05 0.41 -4.14
CA TRP A 69 -13.39 1.73 -3.64
C TRP A 69 -14.25 1.67 -2.38
N ALA A 70 -15.19 0.70 -2.31
CA ALA A 70 -15.93 0.42 -1.09
C ALA A 70 -15.02 -0.08 0.04
N PHE A 71 -14.06 -0.96 -0.25
CA PHE A 71 -13.08 -1.44 0.72
C PHE A 71 -12.18 -0.29 1.23
N ALA A 72 -11.77 0.61 0.34
CA ALA A 72 -10.94 1.76 0.64
C ALA A 72 -11.72 2.92 1.30
N ASN A 73 -13.04 2.78 1.46
CA ASN A 73 -13.93 3.82 1.96
C ASN A 73 -13.75 5.16 1.21
N SER A 74 -13.72 5.09 -0.13
CA SER A 74 -13.52 6.22 -1.02
C SER A 74 -14.68 6.35 -1.99
N ASP A 75 -15.17 7.58 -2.17
CA ASP A 75 -16.26 7.91 -3.09
C ASP A 75 -15.77 8.11 -4.54
N ASN A 76 -14.60 7.57 -4.91
CA ASN A 76 -14.11 7.70 -6.28
C ASN A 76 -14.98 6.85 -7.21
N THR A 77 -15.82 7.53 -8.00
CA THR A 77 -16.72 6.91 -8.98
C THR A 77 -16.24 7.06 -10.42
N ASP A 78 -15.09 7.69 -10.65
CA ASP A 78 -14.61 7.97 -12.00
C ASP A 78 -14.22 6.65 -12.69
N LYS A 79 -14.75 6.44 -13.90
CA LYS A 79 -14.51 5.25 -14.73
C LYS A 79 -14.25 5.68 -16.18
N PRO A 80 -13.15 5.21 -16.81
CA PRO A 80 -12.11 4.36 -16.25
C PRO A 80 -11.23 5.12 -15.23
N ALA A 81 -10.83 4.45 -14.15
CA ALA A 81 -9.86 4.99 -13.18
C ALA A 81 -8.50 4.32 -13.35
N GLU A 82 -7.43 5.10 -13.48
CA GLU A 82 -6.05 4.62 -13.45
C GLU A 82 -5.41 4.99 -12.11
N ILE A 83 -5.11 4.01 -11.26
CA ILE A 83 -4.48 4.25 -9.97
C ILE A 83 -3.02 3.80 -9.96
N THR A 84 -2.17 4.57 -9.28
CA THR A 84 -0.82 4.12 -8.92
C THR A 84 -0.90 3.43 -7.56
N THR A 85 -0.36 2.22 -7.47
CA THR A 85 -0.22 1.49 -6.21
C THR A 85 1.22 1.11 -5.89
N PHE A 86 1.54 1.13 -4.60
CA PHE A 86 2.80 0.68 -4.01
C PHE A 86 2.49 -0.40 -2.99
N THR A 87 3.13 -1.57 -3.09
CA THR A 87 2.83 -2.70 -2.20
C THR A 87 4.11 -3.30 -1.61
N ALA A 88 4.18 -3.39 -0.28
CA ALA A 88 5.32 -3.95 0.44
C ALA A 88 4.91 -4.73 1.70
N ASP A 89 5.70 -5.72 2.08
CA ASP A 89 5.46 -6.51 3.30
C ASP A 89 5.91 -5.75 4.55
N ASN A 90 7.07 -5.08 4.52
CA ASN A 90 7.60 -4.41 5.71
C ASN A 90 8.27 -3.08 5.37
N VAL A 91 7.82 -2.01 6.01
CA VAL A 91 8.39 -0.67 5.90
C VAL A 91 8.73 -0.13 7.29
N VAL A 92 9.95 0.37 7.46
CA VAL A 92 10.42 1.08 8.66
C VAL A 92 10.65 2.55 8.33
N VAL A 93 9.99 3.43 9.08
CA VAL A 93 10.10 4.88 8.93
C VAL A 93 10.96 5.46 10.06
N THR A 94 12.10 6.05 9.69
CA THR A 94 13.11 6.58 10.61
C THR A 94 12.98 8.12 10.77
N PRO A 95 13.44 8.72 11.89
CA PRO A 95 13.24 10.15 12.18
C PRO A 95 13.87 11.12 11.18
N ASN A 96 14.95 10.73 10.51
CA ASN A 96 15.67 11.60 9.57
C ASN A 96 15.33 11.32 8.10
N ALA A 97 14.44 10.36 7.85
CA ALA A 97 14.00 9.99 6.50
C ALA A 97 12.49 9.74 6.53
N PRO A 98 11.65 10.76 6.30
CA PRO A 98 10.22 10.56 6.22
C PRO A 98 9.85 9.64 5.06
N LEU A 99 8.76 8.87 5.21
CA LEU A 99 8.11 8.22 4.07
C LEU A 99 7.35 9.29 3.27
N ILE A 100 7.97 9.76 2.19
CA ILE A 100 7.35 10.76 1.30
C ILE A 100 6.54 10.04 0.22
N ILE A 101 5.29 10.45 0.03
CA ILE A 101 4.38 9.90 -0.99
C ILE A 101 4.02 11.03 -1.95
N LYS A 102 4.57 10.98 -3.18
CA LYS A 102 4.44 12.05 -4.18
C LYS A 102 4.30 11.61 -5.65
N PRO A 103 3.43 10.67 -6.01
CA PRO A 103 3.03 10.48 -7.39
C PRO A 103 2.43 11.75 -8.01
N SER A 104 2.57 11.91 -9.33
CA SER A 104 2.14 13.09 -10.10
C SER A 104 0.73 12.96 -10.70
N GLY A 105 0.04 11.85 -10.45
CA GLY A 105 -1.32 11.60 -10.92
C GLY A 105 -2.40 12.42 -10.22
N LYS A 106 -3.56 12.54 -10.87
CA LYS A 106 -4.78 13.15 -10.31
C LYS A 106 -5.56 12.19 -9.40
N GLU A 107 -5.47 10.90 -9.70
CA GLU A 107 -6.13 9.85 -8.91
C GLU A 107 -5.45 9.65 -7.56
N PRO A 108 -6.20 9.20 -6.54
CA PRO A 108 -5.62 8.79 -5.28
C PRO A 108 -4.58 7.70 -5.47
N VAL A 109 -3.50 7.80 -4.71
CA VAL A 109 -2.43 6.82 -4.67
C VAL A 109 -2.75 5.78 -3.62
N VAL A 110 -2.60 4.50 -3.95
CA VAL A 110 -2.87 3.41 -3.02
C VAL A 110 -1.56 2.84 -2.50
N VAL A 111 -1.30 2.96 -1.20
CA VAL A 111 -0.13 2.38 -0.55
C VAL A 111 -0.60 1.23 0.34
N ASN A 112 -0.20 0.02 0.01
CA ASN A 112 -0.50 -1.20 0.77
C ASN A 112 0.76 -1.69 1.47
N ILE A 113 0.74 -1.69 2.80
CA ILE A 113 1.86 -2.15 3.61
C ILE A 113 1.33 -3.21 4.57
N ASP A 114 1.95 -4.39 4.63
CA ASP A 114 1.53 -5.38 5.62
C ASP A 114 1.94 -4.93 7.02
N THR A 115 3.23 -4.66 7.24
CA THR A 115 3.76 -4.13 8.51
C THR A 115 4.46 -2.79 8.32
N LEU A 116 3.98 -1.76 9.03
CA LEU A 116 4.59 -0.43 9.09
C LEU A 116 5.12 -0.17 10.50
N THR A 117 6.43 0.02 10.62
CA THR A 117 7.09 0.41 11.88
C THR A 117 7.47 1.88 11.84
N MET A 118 7.01 2.65 12.83
CA MET A 118 7.37 4.05 13.03
C MET A 118 8.36 4.17 14.18
N GLU A 119 9.60 4.53 13.88
CA GLU A 119 10.60 4.87 14.91
C GLU A 119 10.26 6.23 15.55
N PRO A 120 10.78 6.53 16.76
CA PRO A 120 10.54 7.80 17.42
C PRO A 120 10.98 8.98 16.53
N GLY A 121 10.04 9.87 16.24
CA GLY A 121 10.26 11.03 15.35
C GLY A 121 10.10 10.74 13.86
N GLY A 122 9.83 9.50 13.45
CA GLY A 122 9.48 9.15 12.08
C GLY A 122 8.21 9.88 11.60
N GLN A 123 8.16 10.17 10.30
CA GLN A 123 7.05 10.92 9.69
C GLN A 123 6.62 10.32 8.35
N ILE A 124 5.33 10.44 8.04
CA ILE A 124 4.77 10.17 6.72
C ILE A 124 4.33 11.51 6.14
N GLN A 125 4.74 11.80 4.91
CA GLN A 125 4.42 13.04 4.21
C GLN A 125 3.66 12.71 2.92
N CYS A 126 2.36 12.99 2.91
CA CYS A 126 1.52 12.83 1.73
C CYS A 126 1.48 14.16 0.96
N LEU A 127 2.06 14.18 -0.24
CA LEU A 127 2.06 15.35 -1.12
C LEU A 127 1.02 15.24 -2.25
N THR A 128 0.16 14.23 -2.16
CA THR A 128 -1.00 13.98 -3.01
C THR A 128 -2.07 13.26 -2.18
N SER A 129 -3.25 13.00 -2.75
CA SER A 129 -4.29 12.18 -2.12
C SER A 129 -3.80 10.74 -1.99
N VAL A 130 -3.82 10.19 -0.77
CA VAL A 130 -3.29 8.86 -0.47
C VAL A 130 -4.33 8.03 0.28
N ILE A 131 -4.50 6.79 -0.17
CA ILE A 131 -5.17 5.71 0.56
C ILE A 131 -4.05 4.82 1.10
N LEU A 132 -3.85 4.85 2.42
CA LEU A 132 -2.81 4.06 3.10
C LEU A 132 -3.47 2.89 3.85
N ASN A 133 -3.27 1.69 3.34
CA ASN A 133 -3.74 0.45 3.95
C ASN A 133 -2.58 -0.22 4.69
N VAL A 134 -2.73 -0.40 6.00
CA VAL A 134 -1.74 -1.04 6.87
C VAL A 134 -2.40 -2.16 7.66
N THR A 135 -1.89 -3.40 7.58
CA THR A 135 -2.39 -4.50 8.43
C THR A 135 -1.92 -4.32 9.86
N THR A 136 -0.61 -4.13 10.04
CA THR A 136 0.06 -4.04 11.34
C THR A 136 0.82 -2.73 11.44
N PHE A 137 0.42 -1.87 12.37
CA PHE A 137 1.13 -0.63 12.68
C PHE A 137 1.86 -0.74 14.02
N ILE A 138 3.18 -0.61 14.00
CA ILE A 138 4.04 -0.65 15.19
C ILE A 138 4.56 0.76 15.44
N LYS A 139 4.30 1.29 16.64
CA LYS A 139 4.86 2.55 17.11
C LYS A 139 5.84 2.27 18.26
N GLN A 140 7.08 2.71 18.10
CA GLN A 140 8.13 2.58 19.11
C GLN A 140 8.18 3.76 20.08
#